data_AF-A0A8B6F6A1-F1
#
_entry.id   AF-A0A8B6F6A1-F1
#
_cell.length_a   1.000
_cell.length_b   1.000
_cell.length_c   1.000
_cell.angle_alpha   90.00
_cell.angle_beta   90.00
_cell.angle_gamma   90.00
#
_symmetry.space_group_name_H-M   'P 1'
#
loop_
_entity.id
_entity.type
_entity.pdbx_description
1 polymer ?
#
loop_
_entity_poly.entity_id
_entity_poly.type
_entity_poly.pdbx_seq_one_letter_code
_entity_poly.pdbx_strand_id
1 'polypeptide(L)'
;MIVTSFSQSTQQDKTLQQFIKTIENGWNNSQHPSELDPFYNVRDELSVQNGIIFKGDRCIIPNAMRNEILSQIHTHIGIEGCLKRARECVYWPRMNSELRDYISKCDVCQSLAMKQPKETLKSHDVPSRPWAKIGTDLFTLSGNDYLITVDYYSSFFEVDRLYDTSSKTVINKLKQHFARWGIPEKVISDNGPQYSSEQFKQFSKQWDFQHKTSSPGHAQSNGKVENTV
;
A
#
# COMPACT_ATOMS: atom_id res chain seq x y z
N MET A 1 5.22 -24.49 29.93
CA MET A 1 5.77 -25.45 28.95
C MET A 1 6.92 -24.87 28.12
N ILE A 2 6.84 -23.65 27.58
CA ILE A 2 7.88 -23.10 26.68
C ILE A 2 9.18 -22.67 27.43
N VAL A 3 9.09 -22.10 28.63
CA VAL A 3 10.30 -21.69 29.39
C VAL A 3 11.18 -22.89 29.79
N THR A 4 10.54 -24.02 30.12
CA THR A 4 11.23 -25.26 30.48
C THR A 4 11.99 -25.85 29.29
N SER A 5 11.43 -25.77 28.07
CA SER A 5 12.11 -26.22 26.85
C SER A 5 13.26 -25.30 26.43
N PHE A 6 13.17 -23.99 26.70
CA PHE A 6 14.28 -23.05 26.49
C PHE A 6 15.47 -23.34 27.39
N SER A 7 15.24 -23.54 28.69
CA SER A 7 16.31 -23.86 29.64
C SER A 7 17.01 -25.17 29.27
N GLN A 8 16.24 -26.20 28.91
CA GLN A 8 16.79 -27.49 28.49
C GLN A 8 17.60 -27.39 27.18
N SER A 9 17.11 -26.66 26.19
CA SER A 9 17.83 -26.44 24.92
C SER A 9 19.09 -25.59 25.13
N THR A 10 19.03 -24.61 26.02
CA THR A 10 20.18 -23.79 26.42
C THR A 10 21.25 -24.60 27.15
N GLN A 11 20.85 -25.58 27.97
CA GLN A 11 21.77 -26.53 28.63
C GLN A 11 22.50 -27.44 27.63
N GLN A 12 21.84 -27.82 26.54
CA GLN A 12 22.43 -28.68 25.51
C GLN A 12 23.31 -27.90 24.51
N ASP A 13 23.10 -26.60 24.36
CA ASP A 13 23.88 -25.74 23.47
C ASP A 13 25.18 -25.28 24.15
N LYS A 14 26.30 -25.91 23.76
CA LYS A 14 27.64 -25.59 24.27
C LYS A 14 28.01 -24.11 24.09
N THR A 15 27.55 -23.48 23.01
CA THR A 15 27.81 -22.07 22.71
C THR A 15 27.11 -21.18 23.72
N LEU A 16 25.83 -21.47 24.01
CA LEU A 16 25.08 -20.71 25.00
C LEU A 16 25.54 -20.96 26.43
N GLN A 17 26.04 -22.16 26.75
CA GLN A 17 26.67 -22.43 28.04
C GLN A 17 27.96 -21.62 28.23
N GLN A 18 28.79 -21.51 27.17
CA GLN A 18 29.95 -20.61 27.19
C GLN A 18 29.52 -19.15 27.26
N PHE A 19 28.41 -18.80 26.63
CA PHE A 19 27.86 -17.45 26.65
C PHE A 19 27.40 -17.05 28.06
N ILE A 20 26.66 -17.92 28.75
CA ILE A 20 26.25 -17.72 30.16
C ILE A 20 27.48 -17.46 31.03
N LYS A 21 28.51 -18.31 30.92
CA LYS A 21 29.77 -18.11 31.68
C LYS A 21 30.45 -16.79 31.35
N THR A 22 30.38 -16.34 30.11
CA THR A 22 30.97 -15.06 29.69
C THR A 22 30.20 -13.88 30.27
N ILE A 23 28.87 -13.97 30.33
CA ILE A 23 28.03 -12.93 30.94
C ILE A 23 28.25 -12.88 32.46
N GLU A 24 28.30 -14.03 33.14
CA GLU A 24 28.49 -14.12 34.60
C GLU A 24 29.89 -13.68 35.06
N ASN A 25 30.95 -14.01 34.30
CA ASN A 25 32.33 -13.62 34.64
C ASN A 25 32.73 -12.24 34.10
N GLY A 26 31.87 -11.61 33.30
CA GLY A 26 32.14 -10.34 32.64
C GLY A 26 32.83 -10.50 31.27
N TRP A 27 32.51 -9.58 30.36
CA TRP A 27 33.06 -9.60 29.01
C TRP A 27 34.50 -9.08 28.98
N ASN A 28 35.46 -9.93 28.62
CA ASN A 28 36.83 -9.49 28.38
C ASN A 28 36.98 -9.06 26.91
N ASN A 29 37.26 -7.77 26.70
CA ASN A 29 37.46 -7.18 25.37
C ASN A 29 38.61 -7.84 24.58
N SER A 30 39.56 -8.47 25.25
CA SER A 30 40.75 -9.08 24.62
C SER A 30 40.62 -10.60 24.44
N GLN A 31 39.67 -11.24 25.12
CA GLN A 31 39.51 -12.71 25.16
C GLN A 31 38.03 -13.06 25.34
N HIS A 32 37.27 -13.08 24.23
CA HIS A 32 35.96 -13.74 24.19
C HIS A 32 35.87 -14.64 22.95
N PRO A 33 35.05 -15.71 23.00
CA PRO A 33 34.81 -16.56 21.84
C PRO A 33 34.23 -15.75 20.67
N SER A 34 34.76 -15.96 19.46
CA SER A 34 34.29 -15.29 18.22
C SER A 34 32.81 -15.53 17.92
N GLU A 35 32.25 -16.62 18.41
CA GLU A 35 30.84 -16.96 18.32
C GLU A 35 29.95 -15.94 19.06
N LEU A 36 30.51 -15.16 19.99
CA LEU A 36 29.82 -14.12 20.75
C LEU A 36 29.96 -12.72 20.15
N ASP A 37 30.79 -12.54 19.12
CA ASP A 37 30.98 -11.26 18.42
C ASP A 37 29.63 -10.62 18.00
N PRO A 38 28.63 -11.37 17.49
CA PRO A 38 27.34 -10.80 17.11
C PRO A 38 26.56 -10.18 18.27
N PHE A 39 26.91 -10.53 19.51
CA PHE A 39 26.28 -10.02 20.73
C PHE A 39 27.10 -8.93 21.43
N TYR A 40 28.32 -8.65 20.94
CA TYR A 40 29.23 -7.69 21.58
C TYR A 40 28.63 -6.29 21.75
N ASN A 41 27.87 -5.82 20.76
CA ASN A 41 27.23 -4.50 20.79
C ASN A 41 26.07 -4.40 21.79
N VAL A 42 25.58 -5.53 22.29
CA VAL A 42 24.44 -5.61 23.20
C VAL A 42 24.82 -6.17 24.56
N ARG A 43 26.12 -6.39 24.79
CA ARG A 43 26.67 -7.06 25.98
C ARG A 43 26.21 -6.48 27.31
N ASP A 44 26.15 -5.15 27.38
CA ASP A 44 25.82 -4.41 28.61
C ASP A 44 24.33 -4.51 28.95
N GLU A 45 23.50 -4.99 28.02
CA GLU A 45 22.06 -5.24 28.22
C GLU A 45 21.74 -6.70 28.53
N LEU A 46 22.75 -7.57 28.60
CA LEU A 46 22.54 -9.01 28.78
C LEU A 46 22.47 -9.42 30.23
N SER A 47 21.53 -10.32 30.53
CA SER A 47 21.38 -10.93 31.85
C SER A 47 21.07 -12.42 31.73
N VAL A 48 21.37 -13.18 32.79
CA VAL A 48 21.05 -14.60 32.88
C VAL A 48 20.06 -14.82 34.01
N GLN A 49 18.96 -15.52 33.71
CA GLN A 49 17.98 -15.91 34.71
C GLN A 49 17.52 -17.34 34.46
N ASN A 50 17.63 -18.21 35.48
CA ASN A 50 17.22 -19.62 35.41
C ASN A 50 17.85 -20.40 34.23
N GLY A 51 19.11 -20.07 33.89
CA GLY A 51 19.84 -20.70 32.79
C GLY A 51 19.39 -20.25 31.40
N ILE A 52 18.68 -19.13 31.30
CA ILE A 52 18.24 -18.51 30.03
C ILE A 52 18.86 -17.11 29.95
N ILE A 53 19.31 -16.73 28.76
CA ILE A 53 19.92 -15.43 28.50
C ILE A 53 18.85 -14.46 28.01
N PHE A 54 18.86 -13.23 28.54
CA PHE A 54 17.95 -12.15 28.16
C PHE A 54 18.73 -10.93 27.66
N LYS A 55 18.12 -10.16 26.74
CA LYS A 55 18.51 -8.80 26.36
C LYS A 55 17.42 -7.84 26.81
N GLY A 56 17.59 -7.24 27.99
CA GLY A 56 16.50 -6.55 28.69
C GLY A 56 15.40 -7.55 29.09
N ASP A 57 14.21 -7.40 28.53
CA ASP A 57 13.03 -8.25 28.73
C ASP A 57 12.88 -9.39 27.70
N ARG A 58 13.77 -9.44 26.69
CA ARG A 58 13.65 -10.38 25.56
C ARG A 58 14.53 -11.61 25.74
N CYS A 59 13.95 -12.78 25.54
CA CYS A 59 14.68 -14.04 25.61
C CYS A 59 15.59 -14.24 24.38
N ILE A 60 16.84 -14.63 24.61
CA ILE A 60 17.74 -15.03 23.53
C ILE A 60 17.44 -16.47 23.11
N ILE A 61 17.11 -16.66 21.84
CA ILE A 61 16.66 -17.96 21.33
C ILE A 61 17.85 -18.79 20.79
N PRO A 62 18.03 -20.03 21.30
CA PRO A 62 19.01 -20.97 20.75
C PRO A 62 18.76 -21.27 19.28
N ASN A 63 19.83 -21.50 18.52
CA ASN A 63 19.72 -21.74 17.07
C ASN A 63 18.74 -22.89 16.74
N ALA A 64 18.81 -23.98 17.52
CA ALA A 64 17.95 -25.15 17.37
C ALA A 64 16.44 -24.84 17.45
N MET A 65 16.05 -23.77 18.16
CA MET A 65 14.65 -23.40 18.39
C MET A 65 14.16 -22.27 17.50
N ARG A 66 15.07 -21.59 16.75
CA ARG A 66 14.70 -20.42 15.95
C ARG A 66 13.59 -20.73 14.95
N ASN A 67 13.63 -21.87 14.27
CA ASN A 67 12.60 -22.27 13.31
C ASN A 67 11.22 -22.44 13.96
N GLU A 68 11.15 -23.03 15.16
CA GLU A 68 9.90 -23.17 15.91
C GLU A 68 9.35 -21.80 16.29
N ILE A 69 10.20 -20.91 16.80
CA ILE A 69 9.82 -19.56 17.19
C ILE A 69 9.39 -18.70 16.00
N LEU A 70 10.08 -18.81 14.86
CA LEU A 70 9.69 -18.18 13.60
C LEU A 70 8.27 -18.61 13.18
N SER A 71 7.97 -19.90 13.27
CA SER A 71 6.63 -20.44 12.99
C SER A 71 5.56 -19.90 13.95
N GLN A 72 5.88 -19.74 15.24
CA GLN A 72 4.93 -19.20 16.24
C GLN A 72 4.68 -17.69 16.07
N ILE A 73 5.69 -16.94 15.65
CA ILE A 73 5.58 -15.49 15.41
C ILE A 73 4.83 -15.20 14.11
N HIS A 74 4.96 -16.08 13.12
CA HIS A 74 4.32 -15.95 11.82
C HIS A 74 2.80 -16.16 11.89
N THR A 75 2.05 -15.09 12.16
CA THR A 75 0.57 -15.13 12.27
C THR A 75 -0.15 -14.48 11.09
N HIS A 76 0.51 -14.37 9.93
CA HIS A 76 -0.01 -13.74 8.70
C HIS A 76 -0.52 -12.30 8.82
N ILE A 77 -0.18 -11.55 9.87
CA ILE A 77 -0.57 -10.14 10.09
C ILE A 77 0.29 -9.12 9.32
N GLY A 78 1.01 -9.57 8.30
CA GLY A 78 2.01 -8.78 7.57
C GLY A 78 3.39 -8.76 8.23
N ILE A 79 4.41 -8.39 7.45
CA ILE A 79 5.84 -8.44 7.83
C ILE A 79 6.11 -7.56 9.06
N GLU A 80 5.67 -6.30 9.04
CA GLU A 80 5.92 -5.37 10.14
C GLU A 80 5.16 -5.76 11.42
N GLY A 81 3.97 -6.35 11.30
CA GLY A 81 3.23 -6.90 12.44
C GLY A 81 3.97 -8.06 13.11
N CYS A 82 4.49 -9.00 12.31
CA CYS A 82 5.28 -10.13 12.81
C CYS A 82 6.60 -9.64 13.45
N LEU A 83 7.28 -8.66 12.83
CA LEU A 83 8.50 -8.06 13.37
C LEU A 83 8.27 -7.35 14.71
N LYS A 84 7.16 -6.60 14.82
CA LYS A 84 6.80 -5.93 16.08
C LYS A 84 6.62 -6.95 17.20
N ARG A 85 5.83 -8.00 16.96
CA ARG A 85 5.60 -9.10 17.91
C ARG A 85 6.90 -9.79 18.31
N ALA A 86 7.79 -10.07 17.36
CA ALA A 86 9.09 -10.67 17.63
C ALA A 86 9.93 -9.80 18.58
N ARG A 87 10.01 -8.50 18.30
CA ARG A 87 10.82 -7.53 19.06
C ARG A 87 10.33 -7.32 20.49
N GLU A 88 9.09 -7.69 20.81
CA GLU A 88 8.53 -7.59 22.17
C GLU A 88 8.87 -8.80 23.05
N CYS A 89 9.27 -9.94 22.47
CA CYS A 89 9.43 -11.19 23.25
C CYS A 89 10.80 -11.86 23.12
N VAL A 90 11.44 -11.76 21.95
CA VAL A 90 12.61 -12.58 21.61
C VAL A 90 13.70 -11.79 20.91
N TYR A 91 14.92 -12.30 20.98
CA TYR A 91 16.08 -11.68 20.34
C TYR A 91 17.09 -12.72 19.85
N TRP A 92 17.63 -12.50 18.66
CA TRP A 92 18.91 -13.06 18.22
C TRP A 92 19.49 -12.20 17.09
N PRO A 93 20.80 -12.26 16.83
CA PRO A 93 21.42 -11.56 15.71
C PRO A 93 20.75 -11.99 14.41
N ARG A 94 20.43 -11.02 13.55
CA ARG A 94 19.77 -11.26 12.25
C ARG A 94 18.32 -11.80 12.34
N MET A 95 17.68 -11.75 13.51
CA MET A 95 16.26 -12.12 13.69
C MET A 95 15.33 -11.45 12.66
N ASN A 96 15.47 -10.15 12.44
CA ASN A 96 14.61 -9.43 11.50
C ASN A 96 14.77 -9.94 10.05
N SER A 97 15.99 -10.26 9.63
CA SER A 97 16.22 -10.82 8.28
C SER A 97 15.72 -12.25 8.18
N GLU A 98 16.01 -13.11 9.17
CA GLU A 98 15.54 -14.49 9.17
C GLU A 98 14.01 -14.58 9.17
N LEU A 99 13.32 -13.69 9.91
CA LEU A 99 11.86 -13.62 9.90
C LEU A 99 11.30 -13.14 8.56
N ARG A 100 11.95 -12.16 7.91
CA ARG A 100 11.55 -11.73 6.57
C ARG A 100 11.71 -12.85 5.55
N ASP A 101 12.83 -13.56 5.59
CA ASP A 101 13.11 -14.69 4.70
C ASP A 101 12.15 -15.87 4.94
N TYR A 102 11.73 -16.08 6.19
CA TYR A 102 10.71 -17.06 6.54
C TYR A 102 9.35 -16.68 5.96
N ILE A 103 8.90 -15.43 6.18
CA ILE A 103 7.62 -14.92 5.67
C ILE A 103 7.61 -14.91 4.14
N SER A 104 8.73 -14.56 3.50
CA SER A 104 8.83 -14.52 2.03
C SER A 104 8.68 -15.88 1.38
N LYS A 105 8.88 -16.99 2.12
CA LYS A 105 8.71 -18.37 1.65
C LYS A 105 7.33 -18.95 1.95
N CYS A 106 6.44 -18.19 2.59
CA CYS A 106 5.10 -18.65 2.93
C CYS A 106 4.13 -18.49 1.76
N ASP A 107 3.52 -19.58 1.30
CA ASP A 107 2.57 -19.58 0.18
C ASP A 107 1.33 -18.70 0.43
N VAL A 108 0.81 -18.70 1.66
CA VAL A 108 -0.34 -17.85 2.05
C VAL A 108 0.03 -16.38 1.99
N CYS A 109 1.21 -16.01 2.52
CA CYS A 109 1.67 -14.63 2.42
C CYS A 109 2.03 -14.23 1.00
N GLN A 110 2.56 -15.13 0.18
CA GLN A 110 2.87 -14.85 -1.23
C GLN A 110 1.62 -14.68 -2.10
N SER A 111 0.58 -15.48 -1.85
CA SER A 111 -0.70 -15.37 -2.57
C SER A 111 -1.48 -14.12 -2.19
N LEU A 112 -1.34 -13.64 -0.95
CA LEU A 112 -1.93 -12.39 -0.46
C LEU A 112 -1.03 -11.17 -0.68
N ALA A 113 0.27 -11.35 -0.89
CA ALA A 113 1.18 -10.27 -1.22
C ALA A 113 0.71 -9.66 -2.54
N MET A 114 0.14 -8.46 -2.45
CA MET A 114 -0.32 -7.68 -3.59
C MET A 114 0.76 -7.66 -4.67
N LYS A 115 0.60 -8.50 -5.69
CA LYS A 115 1.29 -8.32 -6.96
C LYS A 115 0.74 -7.03 -7.57
N GLN A 116 1.64 -6.29 -8.20
CA GLN A 116 1.50 -4.94 -8.77
C GLN A 116 1.77 -3.82 -7.75
N PRO A 117 2.96 -3.17 -7.78
CA PRO A 117 2.93 -1.73 -7.52
C PRO A 117 1.84 -1.14 -8.44
N LYS A 118 0.85 -0.44 -7.87
CA LYS A 118 -0.01 0.41 -8.70
C LYS A 118 0.94 1.25 -9.53
N GLU A 119 0.84 1.17 -10.86
CA GLU A 119 1.63 2.06 -11.73
C GLU A 119 1.52 3.47 -11.17
N THR A 120 2.65 4.18 -11.15
CA THR A 120 2.69 5.57 -10.72
C THR A 120 1.54 6.29 -11.43
N LEU A 121 0.62 6.89 -10.65
CA LEU A 121 -0.44 7.73 -11.20
C LEU A 121 0.22 8.72 -12.16
N LYS A 122 0.08 8.49 -13.46
CA LYS A 122 0.56 9.46 -14.46
C LYS A 122 -0.30 10.69 -14.25
N SER A 123 0.26 11.71 -13.60
CA SER A 123 -0.38 13.00 -13.49
C SER A 123 -0.71 13.45 -14.91
N HIS A 124 -2.00 13.57 -15.22
CA HIS A 124 -2.39 14.10 -16.51
C HIS A 124 -1.82 15.50 -16.66
N ASP A 125 -1.35 15.86 -17.86
CA ASP A 125 -0.93 17.23 -18.15
C ASP A 125 -2.03 18.19 -17.70
N VAL A 126 -1.70 19.06 -16.75
CA VAL A 126 -2.58 20.14 -16.32
C VAL A 126 -2.65 21.12 -17.48
N PRO A 127 -3.84 21.41 -18.02
CA PRO A 127 -3.97 22.34 -19.14
C PRO A 127 -3.39 23.73 -18.77
N SER A 128 -2.93 24.48 -19.77
CA SER A 128 -2.28 25.79 -19.56
C SER A 128 -3.26 26.92 -19.20
N ARG A 129 -4.57 26.71 -19.37
CA ARG A 129 -5.62 27.69 -19.05
C ARG A 129 -6.90 27.01 -18.54
N PRO A 130 -7.73 27.74 -17.76
CA PRO A 130 -9.07 27.29 -17.40
C PRO A 130 -9.88 26.85 -18.61
N TRP A 131 -10.70 25.83 -18.44
CA TRP A 131 -11.67 25.35 -19.43
C TRP A 131 -11.08 24.80 -20.74
N ALA A 132 -9.76 24.75 -20.91
CA ALA A 132 -9.16 24.13 -22.09
C ALA A 132 -9.36 22.61 -22.11
N LYS A 133 -9.43 21.98 -20.94
CA LYS A 133 -9.73 20.55 -20.80
C LYS A 133 -10.80 20.37 -19.74
N ILE A 134 -11.91 19.76 -20.13
CA ILE A 134 -13.01 19.44 -19.23
C ILE A 134 -13.25 17.93 -19.18
N GLY A 135 -13.79 17.47 -18.07
CA GLY A 135 -14.35 16.13 -17.92
C GLY A 135 -15.85 16.22 -17.78
N THR A 136 -16.57 15.23 -18.27
CA THR A 136 -18.02 15.13 -18.16
C THR A 136 -18.41 13.72 -17.76
N ASP A 137 -19.41 13.61 -16.89
CA ASP A 137 -19.94 12.32 -16.43
C ASP A 137 -21.42 12.43 -16.07
N LEU A 138 -22.10 11.29 -16.04
CA LEU A 138 -23.49 11.19 -15.60
C LEU A 138 -23.55 10.41 -14.28
N PHE A 139 -24.33 10.89 -13.33
CA PHE A 139 -24.57 10.20 -12.08
C PHE A 139 -26.03 10.28 -11.65
N THR A 140 -26.47 9.30 -10.87
CA THR A 140 -27.84 9.24 -10.35
C THR A 140 -27.82 9.49 -8.85
N LEU A 141 -28.59 10.48 -8.39
CA LEU A 141 -28.76 10.78 -6.97
C LEU A 141 -30.26 10.84 -6.64
N SER A 142 -30.68 10.06 -5.65
CA SER A 142 -32.08 9.99 -5.18
C SER A 142 -33.09 9.76 -6.32
N GLY A 143 -32.74 8.89 -7.29
CA GLY A 143 -33.59 8.55 -8.43
C GLY A 143 -33.67 9.61 -9.53
N ASN A 144 -32.81 10.63 -9.50
CA ASN A 144 -32.68 11.64 -10.54
C ASN A 144 -31.30 11.58 -11.18
N ASP A 145 -31.25 11.73 -12.50
CA ASP A 145 -30.00 11.75 -13.24
C ASP A 145 -29.45 13.17 -13.38
N TYR A 146 -28.13 13.29 -13.35
CA TYR A 146 -27.40 14.54 -13.42
C TYR A 146 -26.22 14.43 -14.37
N LEU A 147 -25.95 15.51 -15.08
CA LEU A 147 -24.72 15.74 -15.81
C LEU A 147 -23.81 16.60 -14.95
N ILE A 148 -22.58 16.16 -14.74
CA ILE A 148 -21.52 16.99 -14.17
C ILE A 148 -20.48 17.30 -15.23
N THR A 149 -19.98 18.54 -15.24
CA THR A 149 -18.82 18.96 -16.03
C THR A 149 -17.77 19.56 -15.11
N VAL A 150 -16.52 19.12 -15.20
CA VAL A 150 -15.42 19.56 -14.32
C VAL A 150 -14.26 20.10 -15.15
N ASP A 151 -13.77 21.28 -14.81
CA ASP A 151 -12.56 21.87 -15.37
C ASP A 151 -11.30 21.22 -14.79
N TYR A 152 -10.41 20.72 -15.65
CA TYR A 152 -9.16 20.09 -15.20
C TYR A 152 -8.13 21.10 -14.68
N TYR A 153 -8.26 22.40 -14.96
CA TYR A 153 -7.36 23.42 -14.45
C TYR A 153 -7.71 23.81 -13.00
N SER A 154 -8.92 24.37 -12.82
CA SER A 154 -9.35 24.97 -11.55
C SER A 154 -10.10 24.00 -10.63
N SER A 155 -10.50 22.83 -11.14
CA SER A 155 -11.46 21.92 -10.48
C SER A 155 -12.84 22.54 -10.25
N PHE A 156 -13.16 23.66 -10.92
CA PHE A 156 -14.51 24.21 -10.97
C PHE A 156 -15.45 23.23 -11.70
N PHE A 157 -16.70 23.12 -11.25
CA PHE A 157 -17.67 22.21 -11.83
C PHE A 157 -19.06 22.82 -11.97
N GLU A 158 -19.80 22.35 -12.97
CA GLU A 158 -21.22 22.63 -13.18
C GLU A 158 -22.01 21.33 -13.14
N VAL A 159 -23.22 21.39 -12.56
CA VAL A 159 -24.13 20.26 -12.47
C VAL A 159 -25.49 20.65 -13.03
N ASP A 160 -26.03 19.79 -13.89
CA ASP A 160 -27.32 19.98 -14.52
C ASP A 160 -28.18 18.73 -14.32
N ARG A 161 -29.43 18.92 -13.87
CA ARG A 161 -30.39 17.82 -13.81
C ARG A 161 -30.79 17.39 -15.21
N LEU A 162 -30.86 16.08 -15.43
CA LEU A 162 -31.30 15.45 -16.67
C LEU A 162 -32.68 14.82 -16.47
N TYR A 163 -33.56 15.00 -17.46
CA TYR A 163 -34.86 14.33 -17.54
C TYR A 163 -34.80 13.02 -18.36
N ASP A 164 -33.76 12.91 -19.19
CA ASP A 164 -33.37 11.69 -19.90
C ASP A 164 -31.85 11.73 -20.15
N THR A 165 -31.25 10.56 -20.34
CA THR A 165 -29.80 10.40 -20.58
C THR A 165 -29.47 10.31 -22.07
N SER A 166 -30.34 10.79 -22.96
CA SER A 166 -30.08 10.73 -24.40
C SER A 166 -28.92 11.64 -24.79
N SER A 167 -28.19 11.28 -25.86
CA SER A 167 -27.11 12.12 -26.39
C SER A 167 -27.57 13.54 -26.70
N LYS A 168 -28.78 13.71 -27.23
CA LYS A 168 -29.35 15.03 -27.55
C LYS A 168 -29.45 15.91 -26.31
N THR A 169 -29.97 15.37 -25.21
CA THR A 169 -30.16 16.10 -23.96
C THR A 169 -28.80 16.48 -23.36
N VAL A 170 -27.85 15.54 -23.33
CA VAL A 170 -26.47 15.78 -22.85
C VAL A 170 -25.77 16.85 -23.70
N ILE A 171 -25.84 16.76 -25.03
CA ILE A 171 -25.24 17.75 -25.95
C ILE A 171 -25.84 19.13 -25.71
N ASN A 172 -27.15 19.24 -25.50
CA ASN A 172 -27.80 20.53 -25.25
C ASN A 172 -27.29 21.18 -23.94
N LYS A 173 -27.09 20.39 -22.89
CA LYS A 173 -26.51 20.89 -21.63
C LYS A 173 -25.05 21.31 -21.80
N LEU A 174 -24.23 20.49 -22.48
CA LEU A 174 -22.84 20.86 -22.78
C LEU A 174 -22.75 22.14 -23.62
N LYS A 175 -23.63 22.33 -24.60
CA LYS A 175 -23.70 23.58 -25.38
C LYS A 175 -23.98 24.80 -24.50
N GLN A 176 -24.81 24.66 -23.47
CA GLN A 176 -25.05 25.74 -22.51
C GLN A 176 -23.79 26.05 -21.70
N HIS A 177 -23.06 25.03 -21.24
CA HIS A 177 -21.78 25.22 -20.55
C HIS A 177 -20.76 25.92 -21.47
N PHE A 178 -20.67 25.50 -22.73
CA PHE A 178 -19.72 26.05 -23.70
C PHE A 178 -20.08 27.49 -24.10
N ALA A 179 -21.36 27.84 -24.09
CA ALA A 179 -21.78 29.22 -24.33
C ALA A 179 -21.37 30.18 -23.20
N ARG A 180 -21.20 29.69 -21.95
CA ARG A 180 -20.78 30.49 -20.79
C ARG A 180 -19.27 30.70 -20.74
N TRP A 181 -18.50 29.63 -20.98
CA TRP A 181 -17.05 29.61 -20.71
C TRP A 181 -16.19 29.54 -21.97
N GLY A 182 -16.82 29.38 -23.13
CA GLY A 182 -16.15 29.07 -24.39
C GLY A 182 -16.07 27.57 -24.65
N ILE A 183 -15.66 27.24 -25.88
CA ILE A 183 -15.52 25.87 -26.32
C ILE A 183 -14.18 25.31 -25.80
N PRO A 184 -14.18 24.17 -25.09
CA PRO A 184 -12.95 23.54 -24.63
C PRO A 184 -12.16 22.95 -25.80
N GLU A 185 -10.85 22.80 -25.65
CA GLU A 185 -10.04 22.08 -26.65
C GLU A 185 -10.24 20.57 -26.54
N LYS A 186 -10.48 20.07 -25.33
CA LYS A 186 -10.59 18.65 -25.04
C LYS A 186 -11.69 18.35 -24.04
N VAL A 187 -12.54 17.39 -24.39
CA VAL A 187 -13.61 16.87 -23.54
C VAL A 187 -13.31 15.40 -23.24
N ILE A 188 -13.24 15.06 -21.96
CA ILE A 188 -13.04 13.70 -21.48
C ILE A 188 -14.38 13.16 -20.95
N SER A 189 -14.77 11.96 -21.33
CA SER A 189 -15.96 11.29 -20.78
C SER A 189 -15.71 9.81 -20.53
N ASP A 190 -16.68 9.13 -19.93
CA ASP A 190 -16.75 7.66 -19.97
C ASP A 190 -17.15 7.15 -21.36
N ASN A 191 -17.24 5.82 -21.52
CA ASN A 191 -17.75 5.16 -22.73
C ASN A 191 -19.27 5.02 -22.74
N GLY A 192 -20.00 5.88 -22.01
CA GLY A 192 -21.45 5.83 -21.96
C GLY A 192 -22.10 5.91 -23.36
N PRO A 193 -23.27 5.29 -23.57
CA PRO A 193 -23.97 5.31 -24.85
C PRO A 193 -24.26 6.73 -25.34
N GLN A 194 -24.47 7.68 -24.42
CA GLN A 194 -24.69 9.09 -24.70
C GLN A 194 -23.50 9.76 -25.39
N TYR A 195 -22.27 9.34 -25.08
CA TYR A 195 -21.03 9.93 -25.60
C TYR A 195 -20.48 9.19 -26.82
N SER A 196 -20.79 7.90 -26.97
CA SER A 196 -20.34 7.08 -28.11
C SER A 196 -21.20 7.20 -29.36
N SER A 197 -22.33 7.91 -29.28
CA SER A 197 -23.28 8.07 -30.38
C SER A 197 -22.73 8.91 -31.55
N GLU A 198 -23.30 8.68 -32.74
CA GLU A 198 -22.94 9.46 -33.93
C GLU A 198 -23.25 10.95 -33.77
N GLN A 199 -24.31 11.29 -33.03
CA GLN A 199 -24.67 12.67 -32.72
C GLN A 199 -23.58 13.38 -31.92
N PHE A 200 -22.98 12.70 -30.95
CA PHE A 200 -21.89 13.29 -30.15
C PHE A 200 -20.61 13.46 -30.96
N LYS A 201 -20.31 12.51 -31.87
CA LYS A 201 -19.19 12.62 -32.82
C LYS A 201 -19.37 13.78 -33.80
N GLN A 202 -20.58 14.01 -34.28
CA GLN A 202 -20.89 15.16 -35.14
C GLN A 202 -20.76 16.47 -34.35
N PHE A 203 -21.22 16.49 -33.11
CA PHE A 203 -21.08 17.65 -32.23
C PHE A 203 -19.62 18.03 -31.99
N SER A 204 -18.74 17.06 -31.66
CA SER A 204 -17.32 17.32 -31.44
C SER A 204 -16.61 17.84 -32.68
N LYS A 205 -16.94 17.31 -33.86
CA LYS A 205 -16.43 17.82 -35.14
C LYS A 205 -16.94 19.22 -35.47
N GLN A 206 -18.23 19.48 -35.27
CA GLN A 206 -18.85 20.77 -35.62
C GLN A 206 -18.35 21.90 -34.73
N TRP A 207 -18.10 21.61 -33.44
CA TRP A 207 -17.64 22.58 -32.46
C TRP A 207 -16.11 22.56 -32.30
N ASP A 208 -15.40 21.77 -33.09
CA ASP A 208 -13.93 21.70 -33.14
C ASP A 208 -13.26 21.45 -31.79
N PHE A 209 -13.75 20.43 -31.06
CA PHE A 209 -13.10 19.95 -29.84
C PHE A 209 -12.72 18.47 -29.92
N GLN A 210 -11.63 18.11 -29.25
CA GLN A 210 -11.20 16.72 -29.18
C GLN A 210 -11.97 15.98 -28.08
N HIS A 211 -12.84 15.04 -28.47
CA HIS A 211 -13.46 14.11 -27.54
C HIS A 211 -12.55 12.89 -27.30
N LYS A 212 -12.28 12.56 -26.04
CA LYS A 212 -11.58 11.31 -25.65
C LYS A 212 -12.42 10.58 -24.60
N THR A 213 -12.53 9.27 -24.76
CA THR A 213 -13.19 8.43 -23.76
C THR A 213 -12.17 7.70 -22.89
N SER A 214 -12.51 7.49 -21.62
CA SER A 214 -11.74 6.61 -20.73
C SER A 214 -11.91 5.15 -21.15
N SER A 215 -10.87 4.32 -21.03
CA SER A 215 -10.97 2.89 -21.39
C SER A 215 -11.80 2.12 -20.35
N PRO A 216 -12.54 1.06 -20.75
CA PRO A 216 -13.26 0.20 -19.78
C PRO A 216 -12.25 -0.39 -18.78
N GLY A 217 -12.46 -0.15 -17.48
CA GLY A 217 -11.54 -0.59 -16.41
C GLY A 217 -10.46 0.42 -16.00
N HIS A 218 -10.39 1.60 -16.65
CA HIS A 218 -9.45 2.68 -16.31
C HIS A 218 -10.19 3.99 -15.96
N ALA A 219 -11.13 3.89 -15.01
CA ALA A 219 -11.86 4.98 -14.34
C ALA A 219 -10.94 6.14 -13.89
N GLN A 220 -9.70 5.82 -13.51
CA GLN A 220 -8.66 6.79 -13.13
C GLN A 220 -8.44 7.93 -14.12
N SER A 221 -8.67 7.72 -15.43
CA SER A 221 -8.51 8.77 -16.44
C SER A 221 -9.62 9.83 -16.44
N ASN A 222 -10.78 9.53 -15.85
CA ASN A 222 -11.85 10.49 -15.55
C ASN A 222 -11.92 10.82 -14.05
N GLY A 223 -10.91 10.42 -13.27
CA GLY A 223 -10.94 10.46 -11.80
C GLY A 223 -11.17 11.83 -11.20
N LYS A 224 -10.93 12.94 -11.92
CA LYS A 224 -11.31 14.28 -11.46
C LYS A 224 -12.82 14.47 -11.40
N VAL A 225 -13.56 13.92 -12.35
CA VAL A 225 -15.03 13.97 -12.33
C VAL A 225 -15.56 13.01 -11.28
N GLU A 226 -15.04 11.79 -11.24
CA GLU A 226 -15.45 10.76 -10.26
C GLU A 226 -15.18 11.18 -8.80
N ASN A 227 -14.12 11.94 -8.51
CA ASN A 227 -13.85 12.49 -7.17
C ASN A 227 -14.76 13.66 -6.78
N THR A 228 -15.47 14.25 -7.74
CA THR A 228 -16.36 15.41 -7.51
C THR A 228 -17.81 15.00 -7.29
N VAL A 229 -18.19 13.79 -7.72
CA VAL A 229 -19.51 13.18 -7.55
C VAL A 229 -19.64 12.49 -6.19
#